data_AF-Q1N032-F1
#
_entry.id   AF-Q1N032-F1
#
_cell.length_a   1.000
_cell.length_b   1.000
_cell.length_c   1.000
_cell.angle_alpha   90.00
_cell.angle_beta   90.00
_cell.angle_gamma   90.00
#
_symmetry.space_group_name_H-M   'P 1'
#
loop_
_entity.id
_entity.type
_entity.pdbx_description
1 polymer ?
#
loop_
_entity_poly.entity_id
_entity_poly.type
_entity_poly.pdbx_seq_one_letter_code
_entity_poly.pdbx_strand_id
1 'polypeptide(L)' 'MSPIVADGLGLLGFGMGTVFVFLILLIFATSIMSTIVNKYFPEAAPVPAKKRSQPSQGADPQLLKVLAAAVKEHKARQK' A
#
# COMPACT_ATOMS: atom_id res chain seq x y z
N MET A 1 3.23 -27.50 -42.14
CA MET A 1 3.86 -26.42 -41.35
C MET A 1 5.37 -26.60 -41.51
N SER A 2 6.09 -25.60 -42.00
CA SER A 2 7.50 -25.73 -42.39
C SER A 2 8.40 -25.98 -41.17
N PRO A 3 9.39 -26.89 -41.25
CA PRO A 3 10.23 -27.30 -40.12
C PRO A 3 10.96 -26.11 -39.46
N ILE A 4 11.35 -25.12 -40.26
CA ILE A 4 12.01 -23.89 -39.79
C ILE A 4 11.13 -23.06 -38.82
N VAL A 5 9.81 -23.06 -39.02
CA VAL A 5 8.90 -22.32 -38.13
C VAL A 5 8.77 -23.02 -36.78
N ALA A 6 8.79 -24.36 -36.75
CA ALA A 6 8.79 -25.13 -35.51
C ALA A 6 10.08 -24.93 -34.71
N ASP A 7 11.24 -24.96 -35.39
CA ASP A 7 12.54 -24.71 -34.77
C ASP A 7 12.66 -23.26 -34.26
N GLY A 8 12.16 -22.28 -35.02
CA GLY A 8 12.10 -20.88 -34.60
C GLY A 8 11.22 -20.66 -33.37
N LEU A 9 10.09 -21.37 -33.27
CA LEU A 9 9.23 -21.33 -32.08
C LEU A 9 9.92 -21.92 -30.85
N GLY A 10 10.66 -23.02 -31.02
CA GLY A 10 11.47 -23.62 -29.96
C GLY A 10 12.56 -22.67 -29.46
N LEU A 11 13.26 -22.01 -30.39
CA LEU A 11 14.28 -21.01 -30.05
C LEU A 11 13.70 -19.79 -29.33
N LEU A 12 12.53 -19.31 -29.76
CA LEU A 12 11.82 -18.21 -29.11
C LEU A 12 11.39 -18.58 -27.68
N GLY A 13 10.81 -19.77 -27.49
CA GLY A 13 10.43 -20.26 -26.18
C GLY A 13 11.63 -20.43 -25.25
N PHE A 14 12.74 -20.95 -25.78
CA PHE A 14 13.99 -21.09 -25.03
C PHE A 14 14.60 -19.74 -24.63
N GLY A 15 14.68 -18.80 -25.58
CA GLY A 15 15.19 -17.45 -25.32
C GLY A 15 14.33 -16.69 -24.31
N MET A 16 13.01 -16.69 -24.51
CA MET A 16 12.06 -16.03 -23.60
C MET A 16 12.05 -16.66 -22.21
N GLY A 17 12.10 -18.00 -22.12
CA GLY A 17 12.17 -18.72 -20.85
C GLY A 17 13.44 -18.44 -20.06
N THR A 18 14.60 -18.42 -20.72
CA THR A 18 15.88 -18.14 -20.07
C THR A 18 15.93 -16.70 -19.53
N VAL A 19 15.46 -15.73 -20.34
CA VAL A 19 15.36 -14.33 -19.90
C VAL A 19 14.39 -14.20 -18.73
N PHE A 20 13.24 -14.87 -18.77
CA PHE A 20 12.26 -14.84 -17.69
C PHE A 20 12.85 -15.37 -16.36
N VAL A 21 13.55 -16.51 -16.40
CA VAL A 21 14.25 -17.04 -15.22
C VAL A 21 15.31 -16.07 -14.72
N PHE A 22 16.08 -15.46 -15.62
CA PHE A 22 17.09 -14.48 -15.25
C PHE A 22 16.48 -13.24 -14.57
N LEU A 23 15.36 -12.74 -15.09
CA LEU A 23 14.64 -11.62 -14.47
C LEU A 23 14.08 -11.98 -13.10
N ILE A 24 13.51 -13.19 -12.91
CA ILE A 24 13.08 -13.67 -11.59
C ILE A 24 14.27 -13.63 -10.63
N LEU A 25 15.43 -14.13 -11.06
CA LEU A 25 16.64 -14.15 -10.24
C LEU A 25 17.09 -12.73 -9.86
N LEU A 26 17.01 -11.77 -10.78
CA LEU A 26 17.27 -10.35 -10.48
C LEU A 26 16.25 -9.73 -9.53
N ILE A 27 14.97 -10.07 -9.65
CA ILE A 27 13.92 -9.62 -8.73
C ILE A 27 14.21 -10.15 -7.32
N PHE A 28 14.63 -11.40 -7.18
CA PHE A 28 15.05 -11.95 -5.90
C PHE A 28 16.28 -11.22 -5.35
N ALA A 29 17.32 -11.02 -6.16
CA ALA A 29 18.53 -10.31 -5.74
C ALA A 29 18.23 -8.89 -5.27
N THR A 30 17.40 -8.15 -6.01
CA THR A 30 16.98 -6.78 -5.65
C THR A 30 16.06 -6.76 -4.43
N SER A 31 15.20 -7.78 -4.25
CA SER A 31 14.37 -7.93 -3.05
C SER A 31 15.22 -8.21 -1.79
N ILE A 32 16.25 -9.06 -1.92
CA ILE A 32 17.21 -9.30 -0.84
C ILE A 32 17.95 -8.00 -0.51
N MET A 33 18.43 -7.27 -1.53
CA MET A 33 19.05 -5.97 -1.33
C MET A 33 18.10 -5.00 -0.63
N SER A 34 16.84 -4.91 -1.05
CA SER A 34 15.82 -4.05 -0.42
C SER A 34 15.56 -4.45 1.04
N THR A 35 15.54 -5.74 1.35
CA THR A 35 15.33 -6.24 2.71
C THR A 35 16.55 -5.96 3.61
N ILE A 36 17.75 -6.17 3.09
CA ILE A 36 19.02 -5.87 3.78
C ILE A 36 19.10 -4.37 4.04
N VAL A 37 18.84 -3.54 3.03
CA VAL A 37 18.85 -2.08 3.18
C VAL A 37 17.84 -1.65 4.24
N ASN A 38 16.57 -2.06 4.17
CA ASN A 38 15.57 -1.69 5.18
C ASN A 38 15.90 -2.19 6.60
N LYS A 39 16.60 -3.33 6.73
CA LYS A 39 16.92 -3.93 8.03
C LYS A 39 18.19 -3.34 8.66
N TYR A 40 19.23 -3.10 7.88
CA TYR A 40 20.54 -2.63 8.36
C TYR A 40 20.71 -1.11 8.26
N PHE A 41 20.04 -0.48 7.30
CA PHE A 41 19.91 0.96 7.16
C PHE A 41 18.42 1.30 7.17
N PRO A 42 17.73 1.16 8.33
CA PRO A 42 16.38 1.68 8.45
C PRO A 42 16.46 3.17 8.13
N GLU A 43 16.11 3.53 6.90
CA GLU A 43 15.86 4.89 6.50
C GLU A 43 14.83 5.36 7.51
N ALA A 44 15.21 6.34 8.34
CA ALA A 44 14.37 6.82 9.43
C ALA A 44 13.01 7.09 8.80
N ALA A 45 12.03 6.21 9.10
CA ALA A 45 10.74 6.22 8.45
C ALA A 45 10.32 7.68 8.39
N PRO A 46 10.01 8.25 7.20
CA PRO A 46 9.65 9.66 7.12
C PRO A 46 8.57 9.84 8.15
N VAL A 47 8.93 10.50 9.26
CA VAL A 47 8.11 10.55 10.47
C VAL A 47 6.77 11.01 9.93
N PRO A 48 5.72 10.17 9.94
CA PRO A 48 4.53 10.39 9.13
C PRO A 48 4.11 11.80 9.42
N ALA A 49 4.35 12.72 8.47
CA ALA A 49 4.57 14.14 8.76
C ALA A 49 3.48 14.54 9.72
N LYS A 50 3.85 14.66 11.02
CA LYS A 50 2.94 14.56 12.17
C LYS A 50 1.65 15.21 11.72
N LYS A 51 0.62 14.42 11.34
CA LYS A 51 -0.57 14.92 10.64
C LYS A 51 -0.88 16.18 11.38
N ARG A 52 -0.63 17.34 10.76
CA ARG A 52 -0.66 18.62 11.49
C ARG A 52 -2.02 18.58 12.11
N SER A 53 -2.09 18.49 13.44
CA SER A 53 -3.34 18.28 14.13
C SER A 53 -4.21 19.39 13.57
N GLN A 54 -5.12 19.02 12.67
CA GLN A 54 -6.18 19.91 12.26
C GLN A 54 -6.75 20.32 13.60
N PRO A 55 -6.81 21.63 13.92
CA PRO A 55 -7.21 22.06 15.24
C PRO A 55 -8.42 21.20 15.52
N SER A 56 -8.34 20.35 16.55
CA SER A 56 -9.56 19.75 17.01
C SER A 56 -10.37 21.00 17.28
N GLN A 57 -11.41 21.21 16.49
CA GLN A 57 -12.62 21.77 17.04
C GLN A 57 -12.94 20.77 18.14
N GLY A 58 -12.24 20.91 19.28
CA GLY A 58 -12.52 20.21 20.50
C GLY A 58 -13.93 20.69 20.72
N ALA A 59 -14.87 19.82 20.37
CA ALA A 59 -16.26 20.14 20.41
C ALA A 59 -16.46 20.64 21.83
N ASP A 60 -16.74 21.94 21.92
CA ASP A 60 -16.71 22.65 23.17
C ASP A 60 -17.56 21.81 24.14
N PRO A 61 -17.02 21.38 25.29
CA PRO A 61 -17.74 20.44 26.16
C PRO A 61 -19.14 20.95 26.52
N GLN A 62 -19.36 22.27 26.44
CA GLN A 62 -20.67 22.89 26.50
C GLN A 62 -21.56 22.59 25.27
N LEU A 63 -21.04 22.72 24.05
CA LEU A 63 -21.76 22.38 22.81
C LEU A 63 -22.12 20.89 22.76
N LEU A 64 -21.25 20.00 23.22
CA LEU A 64 -21.56 18.56 23.31
C LEU A 64 -22.71 18.28 24.27
N LYS A 65 -22.75 18.96 25.42
CA LYS A 65 -23.86 18.83 26.39
C LYS A 65 -25.18 19.35 25.84
N VAL A 66 -25.16 20.50 25.16
CA VAL A 66 -26.36 21.07 24.51
C VAL A 66 -26.86 20.15 23.40
N LEU A 67 -25.96 19.62 22.57
CA LEU A 67 -26.31 18.69 21.51
C LEU A 67 -26.94 17.40 22.08
N ALA A 68 -26.38 16.85 23.15
CA ALA A 68 -26.92 15.67 23.83
C ALA A 68 -28.32 15.91 24.42
N ALA A 69 -28.56 17.08 25.02
CA ALA A 69 -29.88 17.47 25.53
C ALA A 69 -30.90 17.62 24.39
N ALA A 70 -30.52 18.30 23.30
CA ALA A 70 -31.38 18.49 22.13
C ALA A 70 -31.78 17.15 21.46
N VAL A 71 -30.83 16.22 21.32
CA VAL A 71 -31.11 14.88 20.75
C VAL A 71 -32.06 14.09 21.65
N LYS A 72 -31.89 14.15 22.97
CA LYS A 72 -32.77 13.46 23.92
C LYS A 72 -34.20 14.00 23.85
N GLU A 73 -34.37 15.31 23.75
CA GLU A 73 -35.68 15.95 23.64
C GLU A 73 -36.36 15.65 22.30
N HIS A 74 -35.61 15.67 21.20
CA HIS A 74 -36.13 15.29 19.88
C HIS A 74 -36.64 13.84 19.87
N LYS A 75 -35.91 12.91 20.51
CA LYS A 75 -36.32 11.51 20.62
C LYS A 75 -37.53 11.31 21.52
N ALA A 76 -37.69 12.15 22.55
CA ALA A 76 -38.88 12.15 23.41
C ALA A 76 -40.10 12.76 22.70
N ARG A 77 -39.90 13.74 21.80
CA ARG A 77 -40.95 14.33 20.95
C ARG A 77 -41.37 13.48 19.76
N GLN A 78 -40.49 12.58 19.30
CA GLN A 78 -40.79 11.63 18.22
C GLN A 78 -41.44 10.32 18.71
N LYS A 79 -41.76 10.24 20.00
CA LYS A 79 -42.59 9.19 20.60
C LYS A 79 -43.89 9.80 21.09
#